data_AF-M7N674-F1
#
_entry.id   AF-M7N674-F1
#
_cell.length_a   1.000
_cell.length_b   1.000
_cell.length_c   1.000
_cell.angle_alpha   90.00
_cell.angle_beta   90.00
_cell.angle_gamma   90.00
#
_symmetry.space_group_name_H-M   'P 1'
#
loop_
_entity.id
_entity.type
_entity.pdbx_description
1 polymer ?
#
loop_
_entity_poly.entity_id
_entity_poly.type
_entity_poly.pdbx_seq_one_letter_code
_entity_poly.pdbx_strand_id
1 'polypeptide(L)'
;MKLFGFFKSKQETPFQITEADREWVEDNFKWLVQLYGYPNRQSGQIELNETSFPQTFKAPIVEVRNIIDDLCSLLHLNSGKIIFELHEDIRDTSGVPYEIEGMPFESETVLGEDSYKIFIAKSLLQHPQRLIFSLIYECIKIRLSEDKLQYDTGEDTSLFIYLTGVYFGFGLILSQNLVDRGSASNGVWETKWNYVSDMPNEVMAFALAFDSKLVAEDNPSWKNHLPKDLKSLFESAIRYLEKNPSQLFSKAELDSNDLFQQAEQEFLDNDFDAAITTSQKILFLTNDELLKAEVYNNIGYYQVRKGDLEQSIRSFKKALEIDSNFGYAYDNLAYALIRIGSAEEGWQYLEQARATKNNDKAYSYRNHALYYQAVGNYEMAEKNYELALQCAAGPVDLLEFHYGEYLLAKGESDKGSKYINIAIDKGEPEAVNRIKNKN
;
A
#
# COMPACT_ATOMS: atom_id res chain seq x y z
N MET A 1 66.73 2.36 -13.37
CA MET A 1 66.03 3.64 -13.16
C MET A 1 64.60 3.31 -12.79
N LYS A 2 64.06 3.95 -11.74
CA LYS A 2 62.89 3.55 -10.95
C LYS A 2 61.57 3.49 -11.75
N LEU A 3 60.72 2.53 -11.37
CA LEU A 3 59.27 2.51 -11.56
C LEU A 3 58.63 3.83 -11.12
N PHE A 4 57.59 4.30 -11.83
CA PHE A 4 56.40 4.90 -11.20
C PHE A 4 55.19 4.77 -12.15
N GLY A 5 54.14 4.10 -11.66
CA GLY A 5 52.89 3.89 -12.36
C GLY A 5 51.99 5.13 -12.33
N PHE A 6 51.32 5.37 -13.45
CA PHE A 6 50.21 6.31 -13.54
C PHE A 6 48.88 5.59 -13.30
N PHE A 7 48.59 5.26 -12.04
CA PHE A 7 47.20 5.19 -11.60
C PHE A 7 46.83 6.59 -11.15
N LYS A 8 46.31 7.42 -12.07
CA LYS A 8 45.46 8.53 -11.65
C LYS A 8 44.20 7.88 -11.08
N SER A 9 44.08 7.84 -9.75
CA SER A 9 42.76 7.64 -9.16
C SER A 9 41.86 8.71 -9.75
N LYS A 10 40.80 8.28 -10.43
CA LYS A 10 39.73 9.18 -10.86
C LYS A 10 39.18 9.75 -9.56
N GLN A 11 39.52 10.99 -9.22
CA GLN A 11 38.86 11.67 -8.10
C GLN A 11 37.38 11.70 -8.46
N GLU A 12 36.60 10.84 -7.82
CA GLU A 12 35.14 10.89 -7.91
C GLU A 12 34.74 12.29 -7.45
N THR A 13 34.09 13.04 -8.33
CA THR A 13 33.41 14.27 -7.94
C THR A 13 32.44 13.91 -6.81
N PRO A 14 32.50 14.60 -5.66
CA PRO A 14 31.61 14.30 -4.54
C PRO A 14 30.17 14.47 -5.00
N PHE A 15 29.28 13.59 -4.55
CA PHE A 15 27.84 13.75 -4.74
C PHE A 15 27.42 15.13 -4.21
N GLN A 16 26.67 15.88 -5.00
CA GLN A 16 26.22 17.22 -4.63
C GLN A 16 24.69 17.21 -4.53
N ILE A 17 24.20 17.45 -3.32
CA ILE A 17 22.79 17.76 -3.05
C ILE A 17 22.79 19.00 -2.16
N THR A 18 21.84 19.92 -2.39
CA THR A 18 21.72 21.09 -1.51
C THR A 18 21.18 20.66 -0.15
N GLU A 19 21.46 21.44 0.89
CA GLU A 19 20.90 21.17 2.21
C GLU A 19 19.36 21.21 2.21
N ALA A 20 18.78 22.14 1.45
CA ALA A 20 17.34 22.27 1.27
C ALA A 20 16.72 21.03 0.59
N ASP A 21 17.31 20.55 -0.51
CA ASP A 21 16.80 19.35 -1.21
C ASP A 21 16.93 18.09 -0.35
N ARG A 22 18.05 17.97 0.41
CA ARG A 22 18.25 16.87 1.35
C ARG A 22 17.17 16.88 2.41
N GLU A 23 17.01 17.99 3.11
CA GLU A 23 16.00 18.14 4.18
C GLU A 23 14.60 17.89 3.66
N TRP A 24 14.28 18.41 2.47
CA TRP A 24 12.99 18.16 1.82
C TRP A 24 12.75 16.66 1.56
N VAL A 25 13.73 15.91 1.03
CA VAL A 25 13.59 14.46 0.86
C VAL A 25 13.41 13.77 2.21
N GLU A 26 14.27 14.06 3.19
CA GLU A 26 14.25 13.39 4.50
C GLU A 26 12.94 13.64 5.27
N ASP A 27 12.45 14.89 5.28
CA ASP A 27 11.23 15.26 5.99
C ASP A 27 9.99 14.65 5.34
N ASN A 28 9.94 14.59 4.01
CA ASN A 28 8.84 13.96 3.31
C ASN A 28 8.86 12.43 3.45
N PHE A 29 10.03 11.79 3.44
CA PHE A 29 10.13 10.37 3.77
C PHE A 29 9.73 10.10 5.22
N LYS A 30 10.10 10.98 6.17
CA LYS A 30 9.63 10.89 7.56
C LYS A 30 8.11 10.90 7.62
N TRP A 31 7.49 11.83 6.91
CA TRP A 31 6.04 11.95 6.85
C TRP A 31 5.39 10.71 6.22
N LEU A 32 5.92 10.22 5.10
CA LEU A 32 5.45 8.98 4.47
C LEU A 32 5.59 7.78 5.41
N VAL A 33 6.70 7.67 6.14
CA VAL A 33 6.91 6.62 7.13
C VAL A 33 5.90 6.70 8.27
N GLN A 34 5.57 7.90 8.73
CA GLN A 34 4.55 8.10 9.77
C GLN A 34 3.14 7.71 9.31
N LEU A 35 2.84 7.80 8.01
CA LEU A 35 1.52 7.51 7.46
C LEU A 35 1.36 6.07 7.01
N TYR A 36 2.38 5.55 6.34
CA TYR A 36 2.34 4.27 5.62
C TYR A 36 3.26 3.22 6.24
N GLY A 37 3.97 3.56 7.32
CA GLY A 37 4.96 2.68 7.95
C GLY A 37 6.31 2.71 7.23
N TYR A 38 7.25 1.88 7.64
CA TYR A 38 8.50 1.77 6.88
C TYR A 38 8.31 0.90 5.63
N PRO A 39 9.02 1.21 4.53
CA PRO A 39 8.98 0.38 3.33
C PRO A 39 9.53 -1.04 3.62
N ASN A 40 8.97 -2.04 2.93
CA ASN A 40 9.32 -3.44 3.12
C ASN A 40 10.59 -3.81 2.34
N ARG A 41 11.53 -4.54 2.97
CA ARG A 41 12.76 -5.03 2.34
C ARG A 41 12.55 -5.96 1.14
N GLN A 42 11.43 -6.68 1.10
CA GLN A 42 11.08 -7.54 -0.04
C GLN A 42 10.49 -6.74 -1.20
N SER A 43 10.07 -5.50 -0.93
CA SER A 43 9.39 -4.60 -1.85
C SER A 43 10.36 -3.56 -2.42
N GLY A 44 11.53 -4.01 -2.86
CA GLY A 44 12.45 -3.16 -3.60
C GLY A 44 11.78 -2.52 -4.82
N GLN A 45 12.52 -1.70 -5.56
CA GLN A 45 11.93 -0.95 -6.66
C GLN A 45 11.33 -1.88 -7.74
N ILE A 46 10.07 -1.63 -8.08
CA ILE A 46 9.22 -2.41 -8.96
C ILE A 46 9.72 -2.28 -10.41
N GLU A 47 9.86 -3.44 -11.05
CA GLU A 47 10.20 -3.53 -12.47
C GLU A 47 8.95 -3.66 -13.33
N LEU A 48 8.98 -3.04 -14.52
CA LEU A 48 7.87 -3.14 -15.46
C LEU A 48 7.94 -4.46 -16.23
N ASN A 49 7.38 -5.54 -15.66
CA ASN A 49 7.39 -6.90 -16.22
C ASN A 49 6.11 -7.69 -15.88
N GLU A 50 5.97 -8.90 -16.45
CA GLU A 50 4.82 -9.79 -16.24
C GLU A 50 4.63 -10.25 -14.79
N THR A 51 5.68 -10.24 -13.96
CA THR A 51 5.58 -10.64 -12.56
C THR A 51 4.93 -9.55 -11.72
N SER A 52 5.33 -8.30 -11.92
CA SER A 52 4.80 -7.15 -11.19
C SER A 52 3.49 -6.62 -11.77
N PHE A 53 3.27 -6.80 -13.09
CA PHE A 53 2.09 -6.34 -13.80
C PHE A 53 1.42 -7.49 -14.59
N PRO A 54 0.93 -8.53 -13.90
CA PRO A 54 0.40 -9.72 -14.54
C PRO A 54 -0.85 -9.46 -15.38
N GLN A 55 -1.75 -8.55 -14.97
CA GLN A 55 -2.93 -8.23 -15.77
C GLN A 55 -2.57 -7.41 -17.01
N THR A 56 -1.66 -6.45 -16.86
CA THR A 56 -1.22 -5.53 -17.93
C THR A 56 -0.60 -6.30 -19.07
N PHE A 57 0.23 -7.29 -18.76
CA PHE A 57 0.99 -8.07 -19.75
C PHE A 57 0.36 -9.43 -20.09
N LYS A 58 -0.85 -9.73 -19.61
CA LYS A 58 -1.55 -10.99 -19.96
C LYS A 58 -1.89 -11.11 -21.46
N ALA A 59 -1.92 -9.99 -22.18
CA ALA A 59 -2.25 -9.92 -23.59
C ALA A 59 -1.31 -8.97 -24.35
N PRO A 60 -1.14 -9.15 -25.68
CA PRO A 60 -0.26 -8.28 -26.49
C PRO A 60 -0.72 -6.81 -26.55
N ILE A 61 -2.02 -6.57 -26.35
CA ILE A 61 -2.61 -5.23 -26.33
C ILE A 61 -2.81 -4.85 -24.86
N VAL A 62 -2.14 -3.78 -24.45
CA VAL A 62 -2.27 -3.23 -23.11
C VAL A 62 -3.60 -2.48 -22.99
N GLU A 63 -4.44 -2.89 -22.06
CA GLU A 63 -5.73 -2.24 -21.77
C GLU A 63 -5.63 -1.40 -20.50
N VAL A 64 -6.23 -0.20 -20.51
CA VAL A 64 -6.26 0.72 -19.36
C VAL A 64 -6.72 0.02 -18.08
N ARG A 65 -7.79 -0.77 -18.15
CA ARG A 65 -8.34 -1.46 -16.97
C ARG A 65 -7.35 -2.42 -16.34
N ASN A 66 -6.60 -3.15 -17.16
CA ASN A 66 -5.62 -4.11 -16.67
C ASN A 66 -4.46 -3.41 -15.94
N ILE A 67 -4.01 -2.25 -16.44
CA ILE A 67 -3.03 -1.41 -15.74
C ILE A 67 -3.58 -0.97 -14.39
N ILE A 68 -4.81 -0.43 -14.38
CA ILE A 68 -5.46 0.04 -13.13
C ILE A 68 -5.60 -1.11 -12.13
N ASP A 69 -5.96 -2.33 -12.56
CA ASP A 69 -6.09 -3.48 -11.66
C ASP A 69 -4.75 -3.89 -11.01
N ASP A 70 -3.67 -3.94 -11.79
CA ASP A 70 -2.33 -4.20 -11.25
C ASP A 70 -1.91 -3.08 -10.29
N LEU A 71 -2.10 -1.80 -10.67
CA LEU A 71 -1.76 -0.66 -9.81
C LEU A 71 -2.59 -0.63 -8.53
N CYS A 72 -3.87 -0.98 -8.58
CA CYS A 72 -4.69 -1.12 -7.38
C CYS A 72 -4.17 -2.20 -6.45
N SER A 73 -3.70 -3.31 -7.01
CA SER A 73 -3.10 -4.39 -6.22
C SER A 73 -1.79 -3.93 -5.58
N LEU A 74 -0.93 -3.23 -6.32
CA LEU A 74 0.37 -2.75 -5.85
C LEU A 74 0.28 -1.60 -4.84
N LEU A 75 -0.70 -0.70 -4.98
CA LEU A 75 -0.90 0.46 -4.10
C LEU A 75 -1.98 0.23 -3.04
N HIS A 76 -2.53 -0.98 -2.93
CA HIS A 76 -3.61 -1.33 -2.02
C HIS A 76 -4.86 -0.44 -2.17
N LEU A 77 -5.20 -0.07 -3.41
CA LEU A 77 -6.38 0.73 -3.74
C LEU A 77 -7.60 -0.15 -4.04
N ASN A 78 -8.79 0.36 -3.71
CA ASN A 78 -10.02 -0.31 -4.12
C ASN A 78 -10.31 -0.08 -5.61
N SER A 79 -10.08 -1.11 -6.42
CA SER A 79 -10.24 -1.05 -7.87
C SER A 79 -11.67 -0.71 -8.33
N GLY A 80 -12.69 -1.02 -7.52
CA GLY A 80 -14.10 -0.72 -7.78
C GLY A 80 -14.46 0.75 -7.58
N LYS A 81 -13.59 1.53 -6.90
CA LYS A 81 -13.75 2.98 -6.77
C LYS A 81 -13.12 3.76 -7.91
N ILE A 82 -12.25 3.15 -8.71
CA ILE A 82 -11.54 3.83 -9.80
C ILE A 82 -12.26 3.61 -11.13
N ILE A 83 -12.82 4.68 -11.67
CA ILE A 83 -13.39 4.74 -13.01
C ILE A 83 -12.48 5.54 -13.93
N PHE A 84 -12.51 5.26 -15.24
CA PHE A 84 -11.76 6.04 -16.22
C PHE A 84 -12.63 6.46 -17.40
N GLU A 85 -12.26 7.59 -18.02
CA GLU A 85 -12.95 8.16 -19.18
C GLU A 85 -11.93 8.58 -20.24
N LEU A 86 -12.15 8.14 -21.49
CA LEU A 86 -11.28 8.49 -22.61
C LEU A 86 -11.73 9.81 -23.24
N HIS A 87 -10.80 10.73 -23.49
CA HIS A 87 -11.08 12.00 -24.17
C HIS A 87 -10.14 12.24 -25.37
N GLU A 88 -10.56 13.11 -26.28
CA GLU A 88 -9.68 13.62 -27.34
C GLU A 88 -8.65 14.58 -26.75
N ASP A 89 -7.43 14.58 -27.27
CA ASP A 89 -6.39 15.52 -26.87
C ASP A 89 -6.07 16.53 -27.97
N ILE A 90 -5.52 17.67 -27.56
CA ILE A 90 -5.18 18.79 -28.46
C ILE A 90 -3.85 18.51 -29.22
N ARG A 91 -3.13 17.43 -28.88
CA ARG A 91 -1.72 17.24 -29.24
C ARG A 91 -1.48 16.30 -30.40
N ASP A 92 -2.48 15.51 -30.82
CA ASP A 92 -2.28 14.48 -31.86
C ASP A 92 -3.22 14.58 -33.08
N THR A 93 -3.83 15.73 -33.35
CA THR A 93 -4.63 15.95 -34.56
C THR A 93 -3.82 16.59 -35.69
N SER A 94 -3.34 15.77 -36.63
CA SER A 94 -2.76 16.26 -37.89
C SER A 94 -3.82 17.01 -38.72
N GLY A 95 -3.63 18.33 -38.88
CA GLY A 95 -4.35 19.12 -39.90
C GLY A 95 -5.72 19.68 -39.50
N VAL A 96 -6.07 19.72 -38.22
CA VAL A 96 -7.34 20.34 -37.78
C VAL A 96 -7.12 21.81 -37.40
N PRO A 97 -7.78 22.77 -38.07
CA PRO A 97 -7.71 24.18 -37.69
C PRO A 97 -8.58 24.40 -36.46
N TYR A 98 -7.96 24.53 -35.27
CA TYR A 98 -8.50 25.18 -34.06
C TYR A 98 -10.03 25.11 -33.87
N GLU A 99 -10.61 23.91 -33.86
CA GLU A 99 -11.85 23.65 -33.14
C GLU A 99 -11.46 22.87 -31.88
N ILE A 100 -11.61 23.55 -30.75
CA ILE A 100 -11.11 23.18 -29.42
C ILE A 100 -12.04 22.11 -28.84
N GLU A 101 -11.93 20.88 -29.33
CA GLU A 101 -12.58 19.72 -28.70
C GLU A 101 -11.50 18.77 -28.17
N GLY A 102 -10.88 19.14 -27.05
CA GLY A 102 -9.92 18.29 -26.34
C GLY A 102 -9.43 18.91 -25.04
N MET A 103 -9.10 18.08 -24.06
CA MET A 103 -8.54 18.55 -22.78
C MET A 103 -7.03 18.82 -22.90
N PRO A 104 -6.47 19.78 -22.13
CA PRO A 104 -5.06 20.16 -22.24
C PRO A 104 -4.07 19.18 -21.58
N PHE A 105 -4.57 18.16 -20.88
CA PHE A 105 -3.78 17.17 -20.14
C PHE A 105 -3.88 15.79 -20.80
N GLU A 106 -2.92 14.90 -20.52
CA GLU A 106 -2.93 13.51 -21.05
C GLU A 106 -3.62 12.57 -20.09
N SER A 107 -3.44 12.83 -18.80
CA SER A 107 -4.14 12.17 -17.72
C SER A 107 -4.42 13.19 -16.63
N GLU A 108 -5.60 13.11 -16.02
CA GLU A 108 -5.93 13.89 -14.82
C GLU A 108 -6.94 13.14 -13.98
N THR A 109 -6.70 13.09 -12.67
CA THR A 109 -7.62 12.49 -11.71
C THR A 109 -8.50 13.55 -11.06
N VAL A 110 -9.81 13.29 -11.06
CA VAL A 110 -10.78 13.99 -10.23
C VAL A 110 -11.11 13.14 -9.01
N LEU A 111 -10.84 13.70 -7.83
CA LEU A 111 -11.08 13.07 -6.53
C LEU A 111 -12.54 13.27 -6.11
N GLY A 112 -13.26 12.18 -5.85
CA GLY A 112 -14.62 12.19 -5.32
C GLY A 112 -14.71 11.55 -3.93
N GLU A 113 -15.83 11.75 -3.22
CA GLU A 113 -16.01 11.19 -1.86
C GLU A 113 -16.09 9.66 -1.85
N ASP A 114 -16.73 9.06 -2.86
CA ASP A 114 -16.96 7.61 -2.93
C ASP A 114 -16.26 6.92 -4.13
N SER A 115 -15.76 7.70 -5.10
CA SER A 115 -15.11 7.18 -6.31
C SER A 115 -14.11 8.19 -6.89
N TYR A 116 -13.14 7.69 -7.64
CA TYR A 116 -12.09 8.46 -8.31
C TYR A 116 -12.26 8.30 -9.82
N LYS A 117 -12.20 9.42 -10.56
CA LYS A 117 -12.26 9.38 -12.02
C LYS A 117 -10.93 9.81 -12.64
N ILE A 118 -10.34 8.93 -13.44
CA ILE A 118 -9.15 9.23 -14.24
C ILE A 118 -9.58 9.55 -15.67
N PHE A 119 -9.35 10.79 -16.12
CA PHE A 119 -9.47 11.14 -17.53
C PHE A 119 -8.18 10.76 -18.25
N ILE A 120 -8.28 10.15 -19.43
CA ILE A 120 -7.14 9.64 -20.20
C ILE A 120 -7.29 10.04 -21.67
N ALA A 121 -6.25 10.65 -22.23
CA ALA A 121 -6.19 10.99 -23.64
C ALA A 121 -6.15 9.72 -24.51
N LYS A 122 -6.93 9.69 -25.60
CA LYS A 122 -6.94 8.57 -26.55
C LYS A 122 -5.58 8.32 -27.22
N SER A 123 -4.77 9.36 -27.41
CA SER A 123 -3.42 9.27 -27.93
C SER A 123 -2.53 8.33 -27.09
N LEU A 124 -2.65 8.36 -25.76
CA LEU A 124 -1.88 7.50 -24.85
C LEU A 124 -2.08 6.00 -25.10
N LEU A 125 -3.22 5.59 -25.69
CA LEU A 125 -3.48 4.18 -25.99
C LEU A 125 -2.51 3.60 -27.03
N GLN A 126 -1.86 4.45 -27.82
CA GLN A 126 -0.83 4.05 -28.79
C GLN A 126 0.58 3.98 -28.16
N HIS A 127 0.71 4.44 -26.91
CA HIS A 127 1.98 4.63 -26.22
C HIS A 127 1.97 3.91 -24.85
N PRO A 128 2.05 2.57 -24.82
CA PRO A 128 1.78 1.78 -23.62
C PRO A 128 2.68 2.11 -22.43
N GLN A 129 3.98 2.37 -22.65
CA GLN A 129 4.89 2.76 -21.56
C GLN A 129 4.51 4.11 -20.94
N ARG A 130 4.10 5.07 -21.78
CA ARG A 130 3.65 6.39 -21.35
C ARG A 130 2.31 6.31 -20.63
N LEU A 131 1.39 5.49 -21.12
CA LEU A 131 0.12 5.21 -20.46
C LEU A 131 0.32 4.62 -19.06
N ILE A 132 1.19 3.60 -18.94
CA ILE A 132 1.51 2.98 -17.64
C ILE A 132 2.10 4.02 -16.69
N PHE A 133 3.05 4.82 -17.16
CA PHE A 133 3.64 5.89 -16.39
C PHE A 133 2.58 6.89 -15.89
N SER A 134 1.73 7.40 -16.79
CA SER A 134 0.67 8.35 -16.44
C SER A 134 -0.28 7.77 -15.39
N LEU A 135 -0.64 6.49 -15.52
CA LEU A 135 -1.52 5.83 -14.56
C LEU A 135 -0.86 5.58 -13.21
N ILE A 136 0.44 5.28 -13.14
CA ILE A 136 1.19 5.23 -11.87
C ILE A 136 1.07 6.57 -11.14
N TYR A 137 1.34 7.67 -11.84
CA TYR A 137 1.28 9.02 -11.28
C TYR A 137 -0.12 9.36 -10.74
N GLU A 138 -1.17 9.08 -11.53
CA GLU A 138 -2.55 9.31 -11.12
C GLU A 138 -2.98 8.41 -9.95
N CYS A 139 -2.60 7.13 -9.93
CA CYS A 139 -2.92 6.23 -8.83
C CYS A 139 -2.19 6.59 -7.52
N ILE A 140 -0.98 7.13 -7.58
CA ILE A 140 -0.29 7.67 -6.38
C ILE A 140 -1.07 8.85 -5.79
N LYS A 141 -1.60 9.77 -6.62
CA LYS A 141 -2.47 10.86 -6.13
C LYS A 141 -3.72 10.33 -5.43
N ILE A 142 -4.34 9.31 -6.01
CA ILE A 142 -5.50 8.65 -5.40
C ILE A 142 -5.11 8.08 -4.03
N ARG A 143 -3.99 7.36 -3.97
CA ARG A 143 -3.49 6.77 -2.72
C ARG A 143 -3.28 7.81 -1.63
N LEU A 144 -2.61 8.92 -1.95
CA LEU A 144 -2.41 10.04 -1.03
C LEU A 144 -3.73 10.71 -0.60
N SER A 145 -4.80 10.59 -1.38
CA SER A 145 -6.09 11.21 -1.05
C SER A 145 -7.00 10.36 -0.15
N GLU A 146 -6.81 9.03 -0.11
CA GLU A 146 -7.64 8.12 0.72
C GLU A 146 -7.53 8.45 2.21
N ASP A 147 -6.38 8.95 2.64
CA ASP A 147 -6.10 9.33 4.03
C ASP A 147 -6.54 10.76 4.37
N LYS A 148 -7.28 11.43 3.47
CA LYS A 148 -7.71 12.85 3.57
C LYS A 148 -6.56 13.81 3.86
N LEU A 149 -5.37 13.47 3.36
CA LEU A 149 -4.17 14.26 3.57
C LEU A 149 -4.32 15.57 2.78
N GLN A 150 -4.16 16.69 3.47
CA GLN A 150 -3.87 17.95 2.83
C GLN A 150 -2.36 17.96 2.53
N TYR A 151 -1.95 17.34 1.41
CA TYR A 151 -0.61 17.58 0.88
C TYR A 151 -0.63 18.88 0.07
N ASP A 152 0.40 19.70 0.24
CA ASP A 152 0.46 21.06 -0.30
C ASP A 152 0.29 21.04 -1.83
N THR A 153 -0.69 21.82 -2.32
CA THR A 153 -0.97 22.02 -3.75
C THR A 153 -0.12 23.15 -4.36
N GLY A 154 0.96 23.54 -3.69
CA GLY A 154 1.95 24.50 -4.16
C GLY A 154 2.75 24.05 -5.39
N GLU A 155 3.80 24.80 -5.75
CA GLU A 155 4.60 24.55 -6.96
C GLU A 155 5.31 23.18 -6.98
N ASP A 156 5.50 22.53 -5.83
CA ASP A 156 6.24 21.27 -5.67
C ASP A 156 5.37 20.00 -5.60
N THR A 157 4.04 20.10 -5.81
CA THR A 157 3.14 18.93 -5.73
C THR A 157 3.57 17.80 -6.67
N SER A 158 4.10 18.13 -7.85
CA SER A 158 4.59 17.12 -8.77
C SER A 158 5.80 16.37 -8.22
N LEU A 159 6.78 17.09 -7.65
CA LEU A 159 7.98 16.52 -7.02
C LEU A 159 7.62 15.59 -5.88
N PHE A 160 6.65 15.98 -5.05
CA PHE A 160 6.18 15.17 -3.94
C PHE A 160 5.55 13.84 -4.41
N ILE A 161 4.80 13.85 -5.52
CA ILE A 161 4.23 12.61 -6.10
C ILE A 161 5.33 11.68 -6.60
N TYR A 162 6.39 12.21 -7.24
CA TYR A 162 7.55 11.41 -7.63
C TYR A 162 8.24 10.78 -6.41
N LEU A 163 8.44 11.55 -5.35
CA LEU A 163 9.05 11.07 -4.11
C LEU A 163 8.20 9.96 -3.47
N THR A 164 6.89 10.17 -3.40
CA THR A 164 5.94 9.18 -2.91
C THR A 164 5.95 7.93 -3.78
N GLY A 165 6.11 8.08 -5.10
CA GLY A 165 6.29 6.98 -6.01
C GLY A 165 7.58 6.19 -5.74
N VAL A 166 8.69 6.85 -5.40
CA VAL A 166 9.90 6.16 -4.94
C VAL A 166 9.61 5.33 -3.70
N TYR A 167 8.95 5.93 -2.70
CA TYR A 167 8.57 5.26 -1.45
C TYR A 167 7.65 4.05 -1.67
N PHE A 168 6.70 4.12 -2.62
CA PHE A 168 5.85 2.97 -3.00
C PHE A 168 6.53 1.99 -3.98
N GLY A 169 7.83 2.13 -4.24
CA GLY A 169 8.60 1.23 -5.09
C GLY A 169 8.54 1.52 -6.60
N PHE A 170 7.85 2.57 -7.04
CA PHE A 170 7.77 2.94 -8.47
C PHE A 170 8.92 3.82 -8.96
N GLY A 171 9.89 4.16 -8.11
CA GLY A 171 11.03 5.01 -8.42
C GLY A 171 11.85 4.53 -9.62
N LEU A 172 12.02 3.22 -9.83
CA LEU A 172 12.69 2.71 -11.04
C LEU A 172 11.93 3.08 -12.32
N ILE A 173 10.60 3.00 -12.31
CA ILE A 173 9.77 3.35 -13.48
C ILE A 173 9.73 4.87 -13.64
N LEU A 174 9.57 5.60 -12.53
CA LEU A 174 9.43 7.04 -12.50
C LEU A 174 10.72 7.81 -12.81
N SER A 175 11.88 7.16 -12.64
CA SER A 175 13.20 7.74 -12.92
C SER A 175 13.72 7.48 -14.33
N GLN A 176 12.99 6.72 -15.14
CA GLN A 176 13.37 6.46 -16.52
C GLN A 176 13.05 7.64 -17.43
N ASN A 177 14.00 8.01 -18.27
CA ASN A 177 13.73 8.86 -19.43
C ASN A 177 12.95 8.04 -20.45
N LEU A 178 11.62 8.20 -20.47
CA LEU A 178 10.80 7.60 -21.51
C LEU A 178 11.01 8.37 -22.82
N VAL A 179 11.32 7.64 -23.90
CA VAL A 179 11.46 8.20 -25.25
C VAL A 179 10.40 7.56 -26.13
N ASP A 180 9.49 8.38 -26.63
CA ASP A 180 8.49 7.95 -27.61
C ASP A 180 9.04 8.07 -29.03
N ARG A 181 8.82 7.06 -29.88
CA ARG A 181 9.29 7.03 -31.28
C ARG A 181 8.14 6.67 -32.21
N GLY A 182 7.79 7.57 -33.12
CA GLY A 182 6.67 7.39 -34.05
C GLY A 182 7.08 7.24 -35.53
N SER A 183 6.10 6.95 -36.38
CA SER A 183 6.27 6.98 -37.84
C SER A 183 4.96 7.43 -38.50
N ALA A 184 5.05 8.28 -39.52
CA ALA A 184 3.89 8.74 -40.32
C ALA A 184 4.11 8.41 -41.80
N SER A 185 3.05 8.53 -42.60
CA SER A 185 3.02 8.19 -44.04
C SER A 185 4.04 8.94 -44.90
N ASN A 186 4.64 10.01 -44.38
CA ASN A 186 5.63 10.88 -45.01
C ASN A 186 7.06 10.72 -44.43
N GLY A 187 7.31 9.76 -43.54
CA GLY A 187 8.65 9.42 -43.03
C GLY A 187 8.67 8.93 -41.59
N VAL A 188 9.84 8.46 -41.12
CA VAL A 188 10.09 8.23 -39.70
C VAL A 188 10.26 9.59 -39.02
N TRP A 189 9.46 9.88 -38.00
CA TRP A 189 9.64 11.06 -37.16
C TRP A 189 9.98 10.62 -35.75
N GLU A 190 11.10 11.10 -35.22
CA GLU A 190 11.42 10.94 -33.80
C GLU A 190 11.02 12.24 -33.09
N THR A 191 9.79 12.29 -32.57
CA THR A 191 9.43 13.36 -31.63
C THR A 191 9.93 12.90 -30.27
N LYS A 192 11.09 13.39 -29.85
CA LYS A 192 11.56 13.21 -28.48
C LYS A 192 10.63 13.95 -27.53
N TRP A 193 9.59 13.28 -27.08
CA TRP A 193 8.93 13.63 -25.82
C TRP A 193 9.86 13.13 -24.73
N ASN A 194 10.68 14.02 -24.19
CA ASN A 194 11.37 13.70 -22.95
C ASN A 194 10.31 13.88 -21.86
N TYR A 195 9.66 12.79 -21.45
CA TYR A 195 9.03 12.82 -20.14
C TYR A 195 10.18 12.72 -19.14
N VAL A 196 10.81 13.87 -18.88
CA VAL A 196 11.78 14.02 -17.80
C VAL A 196 10.92 14.08 -16.55
N SER A 197 11.18 13.22 -15.56
CA SER A 197 10.67 13.48 -14.22
C SER A 197 11.01 14.93 -13.87
N ASP A 198 10.03 15.71 -13.39
CA ASP A 198 10.31 17.09 -12.98
C ASP A 198 11.37 17.15 -11.87
N MET A 199 11.64 16.01 -11.22
CA MET A 199 12.65 15.86 -10.18
C MET A 199 14.07 15.89 -10.75
N PRO A 200 14.95 16.79 -10.26
CA PRO A 200 16.35 16.79 -10.62
C PRO A 200 17.01 15.42 -10.35
N ASN A 201 17.93 15.01 -11.22
CA ASN A 201 18.57 13.68 -11.13
C ASN A 201 19.27 13.43 -9.80
N GLU A 202 19.89 14.46 -9.22
CA GLU A 202 20.53 14.40 -7.91
C GLU A 202 19.51 14.14 -6.80
N VAL A 203 18.35 14.80 -6.85
CA VAL A 203 17.26 14.62 -5.87
C VAL A 203 16.64 13.23 -6.03
N MET A 204 16.36 12.78 -7.26
CA MET A 204 15.84 11.44 -7.55
C MET A 204 16.83 10.35 -7.10
N ALA A 205 18.12 10.51 -7.39
CA ALA A 205 19.16 9.57 -6.95
C ALA A 205 19.29 9.53 -5.43
N PHE A 206 19.17 10.68 -4.77
CA PHE A 206 19.18 10.76 -3.31
C PHE A 206 17.95 10.09 -2.71
N ALA A 207 16.75 10.35 -3.24
CA ALA A 207 15.51 9.71 -2.81
C ALA A 207 15.57 8.18 -2.94
N LEU A 208 16.02 7.66 -4.08
CA LEU A 208 16.23 6.22 -4.29
C LEU A 208 17.25 5.65 -3.30
N ALA A 209 18.37 6.35 -3.06
CA ALA A 209 19.38 5.92 -2.09
C ALA A 209 18.85 5.96 -0.66
N PHE A 210 18.01 6.95 -0.35
CA PHE A 210 17.37 7.12 0.95
C PHE A 210 16.40 5.97 1.24
N ASP A 211 15.51 5.67 0.29
CA ASP A 211 14.62 4.51 0.32
C ASP A 211 15.40 3.20 0.50
N SER A 212 16.46 3.00 -0.28
CA SER A 212 17.36 1.85 -0.17
C SER A 212 17.95 1.69 1.24
N LYS A 213 18.32 2.80 1.89
CA LYS A 213 18.82 2.81 3.27
C LYS A 213 17.70 2.57 4.30
N LEU A 214 16.47 3.03 4.05
CA LEU A 214 15.28 2.71 4.85
C LEU A 214 14.90 1.23 4.80
N VAL A 215 15.42 0.47 3.84
CA VAL A 215 15.26 -0.99 3.78
C VAL A 215 16.58 -1.74 4.05
N ALA A 216 17.61 -1.05 4.57
CA ALA A 216 18.93 -1.62 4.84
C ALA A 216 19.59 -2.33 3.65
N GLU A 217 19.30 -1.91 2.42
CA GLU A 217 19.86 -2.47 1.19
C GLU A 217 20.85 -1.48 0.57
N ASP A 218 22.15 -1.64 0.82
CA ASP A 218 23.16 -0.68 0.32
C ASP A 218 23.52 -0.89 -1.16
N ASN A 219 23.29 -2.09 -1.68
CA ASN A 219 23.67 -2.48 -3.03
C ASN A 219 22.56 -3.29 -3.70
N PRO A 220 21.39 -2.68 -3.94
CA PRO A 220 20.26 -3.39 -4.51
C PRO A 220 20.52 -3.90 -5.91
N SER A 221 19.89 -5.02 -6.26
CA SER A 221 20.00 -5.60 -7.61
C SER A 221 19.33 -4.73 -8.67
N TRP A 222 18.19 -4.11 -8.34
CA TRP A 222 17.38 -3.26 -9.22
C TRP A 222 18.13 -2.01 -9.71
N LYS A 223 19.18 -1.55 -9.01
CA LYS A 223 19.97 -0.38 -9.46
C LYS A 223 20.63 -0.61 -10.82
N ASN A 224 20.79 -1.86 -11.23
CA ASN A 224 21.35 -2.20 -12.54
C ASN A 224 20.39 -1.87 -13.69
N HIS A 225 19.11 -1.67 -13.40
CA HIS A 225 18.08 -1.26 -14.34
C HIS A 225 17.91 0.27 -14.43
N LEU A 226 18.57 1.04 -13.56
CA LEU A 226 18.59 2.50 -13.66
C LEU A 226 19.35 2.98 -14.92
N PRO A 227 18.98 4.14 -15.48
CA PRO A 227 19.79 4.84 -16.46
C PRO A 227 21.23 5.01 -15.95
N LYS A 228 22.23 4.86 -16.83
CA LYS A 228 23.66 4.82 -16.46
C LYS A 228 24.09 6.01 -15.58
N ASP A 229 23.66 7.21 -15.94
CA ASP A 229 24.06 8.43 -15.22
C ASP A 229 23.39 8.48 -13.85
N LEU A 230 22.11 8.13 -13.76
CA LEU A 230 21.37 8.07 -12.50
C LEU A 230 21.89 6.95 -11.58
N LYS A 231 22.28 5.80 -12.12
CA LYS A 231 22.96 4.73 -11.38
C LYS A 231 24.24 5.24 -10.72
N SER A 232 25.05 6.00 -11.44
CA SER A 232 26.28 6.58 -10.90
C SER A 232 25.99 7.59 -9.78
N LEU A 233 24.91 8.37 -9.90
CA LEU A 233 24.46 9.30 -8.86
C LEU A 233 23.95 8.55 -7.64
N PHE A 234 23.11 7.52 -7.82
CA PHE A 234 22.59 6.66 -6.75
C PHE A 234 23.74 6.04 -5.94
N GLU A 235 24.73 5.43 -6.59
CA GLU A 235 25.87 4.83 -5.91
C GLU A 235 26.66 5.87 -5.10
N SER A 236 26.75 7.10 -5.62
CA SER A 236 27.41 8.21 -4.94
C SER A 236 26.57 8.75 -3.76
N ALA A 237 25.25 8.76 -3.89
CA ALA A 237 24.30 9.11 -2.83
C ALA A 237 24.32 8.09 -1.67
N ILE A 238 24.41 6.78 -1.97
CA ILE A 238 24.62 5.73 -0.94
C ILE A 238 25.88 6.02 -0.12
N ARG A 239 27.03 6.28 -0.79
CA ARG A 239 28.29 6.64 -0.11
C ARG A 239 28.20 7.95 0.67
N TYR A 240 27.35 8.87 0.23
CA TYR A 240 27.09 10.12 0.94
C TYR A 240 26.31 9.86 2.24
N LEU A 241 25.24 9.06 2.18
CA LEU A 241 24.41 8.70 3.34
C LEU A 241 25.16 7.87 4.38
N GLU A 242 26.15 7.07 3.97
CA GLU A 242 27.07 6.38 4.90
C GLU A 242 27.90 7.34 5.74
N LYS A 243 28.27 8.50 5.18
CA LYS A 243 29.08 9.52 5.85
C LYS A 243 28.22 10.54 6.59
N ASN A 244 26.96 10.69 6.17
CA ASN A 244 25.99 11.64 6.70
C ASN A 244 24.67 10.90 6.96
N PRO A 245 24.62 10.01 7.97
CA PRO A 245 23.43 9.22 8.23
C PRO A 245 22.29 10.12 8.71
N SER A 246 21.12 9.95 8.09
CA SER A 246 19.88 10.56 8.57
C SER A 246 19.45 9.95 9.90
N GLN A 247 18.74 10.73 10.70
CA GLN A 247 18.15 10.27 11.96
C GLN A 247 17.05 9.22 11.74
N LEU A 248 16.45 9.18 10.54
CA LEU A 248 15.50 8.14 10.16
C LEU A 248 16.15 6.75 10.04
N PHE A 249 17.46 6.66 9.85
CA PHE A 249 18.18 5.38 9.79
C PHE A 249 18.51 4.86 11.18
N SER A 250 17.47 4.52 11.94
CA SER A 250 17.63 3.80 13.19
C SER A 250 17.64 2.30 12.92
N LYS A 251 18.75 1.62 13.21
CA LYS A 251 18.83 0.15 13.09
C LYS A 251 17.71 -0.54 13.90
N ALA A 252 17.35 0.02 15.05
CA ALA A 252 16.26 -0.51 15.87
C ALA A 252 14.89 -0.42 15.15
N GLU A 253 14.62 0.66 14.42
CA GLU A 253 13.38 0.80 13.64
C GLU A 253 13.39 -0.16 12.44
N LEU A 254 14.53 -0.29 11.75
CA LEU A 254 14.67 -1.26 10.66
C LEU A 254 14.47 -2.70 11.13
N ASP A 255 15.00 -3.05 12.30
CA ASP A 255 14.80 -4.37 12.91
C ASP A 255 13.36 -4.56 13.38
N SER A 256 12.69 -3.48 13.81
CA SER A 256 11.26 -3.47 14.16
C SER A 256 10.37 -3.86 12.97
N ASN A 257 10.68 -3.35 11.77
CA ASN A 257 9.92 -3.65 10.57
C ASN A 257 10.09 -5.10 10.11
N ASP A 258 11.32 -5.64 10.16
CA ASP A 258 11.58 -7.04 9.85
C ASP A 258 10.78 -7.96 10.79
N LEU A 259 10.72 -7.60 12.07
CA LEU A 259 9.96 -8.33 13.08
C LEU A 259 8.44 -8.22 12.85
N PHE A 260 7.94 -7.11 12.29
CA PHE A 260 6.53 -6.95 11.96
C PHE A 260 6.09 -7.99 10.91
N GLN A 261 6.86 -8.11 9.83
CA GLN A 261 6.63 -9.09 8.77
C GLN A 261 6.76 -10.53 9.30
N GLN A 262 7.75 -10.77 10.17
CA GLN A 262 7.89 -12.06 10.82
C GLN A 262 6.65 -12.41 11.67
N ALA A 263 6.15 -11.46 12.47
CA ALA A 263 4.98 -11.68 13.32
C ALA A 263 3.71 -11.96 12.49
N GLU A 264 3.55 -11.27 11.36
CA GLU A 264 2.46 -11.52 10.42
C GLU A 264 2.55 -12.93 9.81
N GLN A 265 3.74 -13.36 9.37
CA GLN A 265 3.92 -14.72 8.85
C GLN A 265 3.68 -15.79 9.92
N GLU A 266 4.19 -15.59 11.14
CA GLU A 266 3.93 -16.48 12.28
C GLU A 266 2.43 -16.58 12.57
N PHE A 267 1.70 -15.46 12.44
CA PHE A 267 0.25 -15.43 12.56
C PHE A 267 -0.45 -16.22 11.45
N LEU A 268 -0.05 -16.07 10.19
CA LEU A 268 -0.61 -16.82 9.05
C LEU A 268 -0.34 -18.33 9.18
N ASP A 269 0.79 -18.70 9.78
CA ASP A 269 1.13 -20.08 10.12
C ASP A 269 0.34 -20.61 11.34
N ASN A 270 -0.50 -19.76 11.94
CA ASN A 270 -1.28 -19.99 13.17
C ASN A 270 -0.42 -20.23 14.43
N ASP A 271 0.83 -19.78 14.43
CA ASP A 271 1.70 -19.73 15.61
C ASP A 271 1.48 -18.42 16.38
N PHE A 272 0.34 -18.34 17.06
CA PHE A 272 -0.06 -17.12 17.77
C PHE A 272 0.88 -16.73 18.91
N ASP A 273 1.52 -17.71 19.56
CA ASP A 273 2.48 -17.44 20.64
C ASP A 273 3.79 -16.83 20.11
N ALA A 274 4.30 -17.32 18.99
CA ALA A 274 5.44 -16.72 18.31
C ALA A 274 5.10 -15.30 17.83
N ALA A 275 3.96 -15.12 17.15
CA ALA A 275 3.52 -13.82 16.64
C ALA A 275 3.42 -12.77 17.76
N ILE A 276 2.78 -13.11 18.89
CA ILE A 276 2.70 -12.23 20.06
C ILE A 276 4.10 -11.89 20.61
N THR A 277 4.99 -12.88 20.73
CA THR A 277 6.35 -12.69 21.26
C THR A 277 7.18 -11.80 20.32
N THR A 278 7.07 -12.01 19.02
CA THR A 278 7.76 -11.23 18.00
C THR A 278 7.24 -9.78 17.99
N SER A 279 5.92 -9.57 18.04
CA SER A 279 5.33 -8.24 18.17
C SER A 279 5.75 -7.50 19.45
N GLN A 280 5.94 -8.20 20.58
CA GLN A 280 6.45 -7.58 21.81
C GLN A 280 7.90 -7.07 21.65
N LYS A 281 8.72 -7.71 20.82
CA LYS A 281 10.07 -7.22 20.52
C LYS A 281 10.02 -5.91 19.73
N ILE A 282 9.05 -5.77 18.82
CA ILE A 282 8.81 -4.52 18.06
C ILE A 282 8.60 -3.37 19.04
N LEU A 283 7.70 -3.53 20.02
CA LEU A 283 7.42 -2.51 21.05
C LEU A 283 8.65 -2.09 21.88
N PHE A 284 9.67 -2.95 21.98
CA PHE A 284 10.92 -2.63 22.69
C PHE A 284 11.90 -1.84 21.83
N LEU A 285 11.84 -2.00 20.51
CA LEU A 285 12.78 -1.43 19.56
C LEU A 285 12.28 -0.11 18.98
N THR A 286 11.00 -0.01 18.66
CA THR A 286 10.43 1.16 18.02
C THR A 286 10.14 2.30 19.00
N ASN A 287 10.44 3.52 18.58
CA ASN A 287 10.02 4.76 19.21
C ASN A 287 8.85 5.42 18.46
N ASP A 288 8.36 4.83 17.38
CA ASP A 288 7.21 5.30 16.64
C ASP A 288 5.92 4.95 17.39
N GLU A 289 5.19 5.97 17.84
CA GLU A 289 3.95 5.79 18.59
C GLU A 289 2.82 5.23 17.73
N LEU A 290 2.72 5.60 16.44
CA LEU A 290 1.70 5.05 15.54
C LEU A 290 1.96 3.57 15.28
N LEU A 291 3.23 3.19 15.05
CA LEU A 291 3.59 1.77 14.94
C LEU A 291 3.31 1.02 16.24
N LYS A 292 3.55 1.61 17.43
CA LYS A 292 3.18 0.98 18.70
C LYS A 292 1.68 0.74 18.79
N ALA A 293 0.85 1.70 18.38
CA ALA A 293 -0.60 1.53 18.37
C ALA A 293 -1.01 0.34 17.49
N GLU A 294 -0.47 0.26 16.27
CA GLU A 294 -0.69 -0.85 15.34
C GLU A 294 -0.25 -2.21 15.93
N VAL A 295 0.96 -2.25 16.50
CA VAL A 295 1.50 -3.47 17.11
C VAL A 295 0.66 -3.91 18.32
N TYR A 296 0.18 -2.99 19.15
CA TYR A 296 -0.75 -3.33 20.24
C TYR A 296 -2.08 -3.87 19.71
N ASN A 297 -2.61 -3.32 18.63
CA ASN A 297 -3.79 -3.85 17.96
C ASN A 297 -3.53 -5.28 17.44
N ASN A 298 -2.39 -5.53 16.79
CA ASN A 298 -2.06 -6.85 16.25
C ASN A 298 -1.84 -7.89 17.37
N ILE A 299 -1.13 -7.53 18.44
CA ILE A 299 -1.01 -8.37 19.65
C ILE A 299 -2.40 -8.70 20.20
N GLY A 300 -3.29 -7.72 20.30
CA GLY A 300 -4.66 -7.93 20.75
C GLY A 300 -5.39 -8.92 19.84
N TYR A 301 -5.26 -8.76 18.53
CA TYR A 301 -5.90 -9.64 17.56
C TYR A 301 -5.37 -11.08 17.65
N TYR A 302 -4.05 -11.26 17.74
CA TYR A 302 -3.44 -12.58 17.93
C TYR A 302 -3.88 -13.24 19.23
N GLN A 303 -4.02 -12.46 20.31
CA GLN A 303 -4.59 -12.93 21.58
C GLN A 303 -6.04 -13.39 21.43
N VAL A 304 -6.87 -12.67 20.65
CA VAL A 304 -8.25 -13.12 20.36
C VAL A 304 -8.25 -14.47 19.61
N ARG A 305 -7.38 -14.61 18.60
CA ARG A 305 -7.27 -15.83 17.79
C ARG A 305 -6.75 -17.02 18.60
N LYS A 306 -5.90 -16.76 19.59
CA LYS A 306 -5.47 -17.74 20.59
C LYS A 306 -6.55 -18.08 21.64
N GLY A 307 -7.51 -17.18 21.86
CA GLY A 307 -8.59 -17.31 22.86
C GLY A 307 -8.37 -16.54 24.17
N ASP A 308 -7.29 -15.76 24.27
CA ASP A 308 -6.91 -14.97 25.45
C ASP A 308 -7.66 -13.60 25.48
N LEU A 309 -9.00 -13.64 25.56
CA LEU A 309 -9.88 -12.46 25.38
C LEU A 309 -9.65 -11.32 26.38
N GLU A 310 -9.33 -11.60 27.64
CA GLU A 310 -9.07 -10.54 28.62
C GLU A 310 -7.75 -9.80 28.36
N GLN A 311 -6.74 -10.51 27.85
CA GLN A 311 -5.48 -9.90 27.43
C GLN A 311 -5.70 -9.04 26.18
N SER A 312 -6.47 -9.54 25.20
CA SER A 312 -6.71 -8.80 23.97
C SER A 312 -7.38 -7.46 24.22
N ILE A 313 -8.38 -7.42 25.10
CA ILE A 313 -9.07 -6.18 25.51
C ILE A 313 -8.07 -5.15 26.05
N ARG A 314 -7.08 -5.58 26.85
CA ARG A 314 -6.03 -4.67 27.36
C ARG A 314 -5.13 -4.15 26.24
N SER A 315 -4.75 -5.01 25.30
CA SER A 315 -3.91 -4.62 24.16
C SER A 315 -4.62 -3.63 23.25
N PHE A 316 -5.90 -3.84 22.91
CA PHE A 316 -6.67 -2.87 22.12
C PHE A 316 -6.87 -1.54 22.84
N LYS A 317 -7.11 -1.55 24.17
CA LYS A 317 -7.20 -0.31 24.95
C LYS A 317 -5.89 0.47 24.92
N LYS A 318 -4.73 -0.20 24.99
CA LYS A 318 -3.42 0.46 24.80
C LYS A 318 -3.25 1.06 23.40
N ALA A 319 -3.69 0.36 22.36
CA ALA A 319 -3.66 0.92 21.00
C ALA A 319 -4.47 2.23 20.92
N LEU A 320 -5.66 2.26 21.52
CA LEU A 320 -6.55 3.43 21.56
C LEU A 320 -6.08 4.55 22.51
N GLU A 321 -5.28 4.22 23.53
CA GLU A 321 -4.59 5.21 24.37
C GLU A 321 -3.53 5.99 23.58
N ILE A 322 -2.91 5.34 22.59
CA ILE A 322 -1.87 5.95 21.74
C ILE A 322 -2.50 6.66 20.54
N ASP A 323 -3.39 5.98 19.81
CA ASP A 323 -4.17 6.56 18.71
C ASP A 323 -5.68 6.40 18.94
N SER A 324 -6.29 7.48 19.42
CA SER A 324 -7.74 7.54 19.66
C SER A 324 -8.60 7.52 18.39
N ASN A 325 -8.02 7.67 17.19
CA ASN A 325 -8.73 7.60 15.91
C ASN A 325 -8.53 6.25 15.21
N PHE A 326 -7.97 5.25 15.89
CA PHE A 326 -7.65 3.96 15.30
C PHE A 326 -8.90 3.07 15.18
N GLY A 327 -9.63 3.20 14.07
CA GLY A 327 -10.91 2.51 13.84
C GLY A 327 -10.83 0.98 13.94
N TYR A 328 -9.75 0.36 13.44
CA TYR A 328 -9.52 -1.08 13.56
C TYR A 328 -9.45 -1.55 15.02
N ALA A 329 -8.79 -0.78 15.90
CA ALA A 329 -8.69 -1.13 17.31
C ALA A 329 -10.06 -1.06 18.02
N TYR A 330 -10.93 -0.13 17.63
CA TYR A 330 -12.31 -0.09 18.12
C TYR A 330 -13.12 -1.31 17.67
N ASP A 331 -13.05 -1.69 16.39
CA ASP A 331 -13.75 -2.87 15.87
C ASP A 331 -13.26 -4.16 16.54
N ASN A 332 -11.95 -4.30 16.71
CA ASN A 332 -11.36 -5.48 17.34
C ASN A 332 -11.63 -5.56 18.84
N LEU A 333 -11.64 -4.41 19.54
CA LEU A 333 -12.07 -4.33 20.93
C LEU A 333 -13.54 -4.74 21.08
N ALA A 334 -14.42 -4.23 20.22
CA ALA A 334 -15.82 -4.61 20.20
C ALA A 334 -15.99 -6.11 19.97
N TYR A 335 -15.25 -6.68 19.01
CA TYR A 335 -15.26 -8.12 18.73
C TYR A 335 -14.87 -8.93 19.97
N ALA A 336 -13.77 -8.57 20.65
CA ALA A 336 -13.35 -9.26 21.87
C ALA A 336 -14.38 -9.14 23.00
N LEU A 337 -15.00 -7.97 23.18
CA LEU A 337 -16.04 -7.72 24.17
C LEU A 337 -17.32 -8.54 23.90
N ILE A 338 -17.74 -8.65 22.64
CA ILE A 338 -18.89 -9.50 22.26
C ILE A 338 -18.56 -10.97 22.54
N ARG A 339 -17.36 -11.42 22.19
CA ARG A 339 -16.89 -12.80 22.40
C ARG A 339 -16.79 -13.21 23.87
N ILE A 340 -16.45 -12.28 24.77
CA ILE A 340 -16.40 -12.53 26.22
C ILE A 340 -17.78 -12.38 26.90
N GLY A 341 -18.81 -11.97 26.15
CA GLY A 341 -20.19 -11.84 26.64
C GLY A 341 -20.62 -10.42 27.04
N SER A 342 -19.74 -9.43 26.90
CA SER A 342 -20.01 -8.01 27.16
C SER A 342 -20.56 -7.28 25.92
N ALA A 343 -21.62 -7.81 25.32
CA ALA A 343 -22.14 -7.33 24.03
C ALA A 343 -22.53 -5.85 24.02
N GLU A 344 -23.13 -5.33 25.11
CA GLU A 344 -23.54 -3.92 25.19
C GLU A 344 -22.36 -2.95 25.28
N GLU A 345 -21.27 -3.32 25.95
CA GLU A 345 -20.02 -2.54 25.92
C GLU A 345 -19.43 -2.59 24.51
N GLY A 346 -19.44 -3.78 23.87
CA GLY A 346 -19.00 -3.96 22.49
C GLY A 346 -19.73 -3.06 21.50
N TRP A 347 -21.05 -2.90 21.65
CA TRP A 347 -21.84 -2.00 20.79
C TRP A 347 -21.36 -0.55 20.81
N GLN A 348 -20.99 -0.03 21.98
CA GLN A 348 -20.47 1.33 22.10
C GLN A 348 -19.21 1.51 21.25
N TYR A 349 -18.33 0.51 21.23
CA TYR A 349 -17.11 0.54 20.44
C TYR A 349 -17.36 0.33 18.94
N LEU A 350 -18.37 -0.44 18.54
CA LEU A 350 -18.78 -0.52 17.12
C LEU A 350 -19.26 0.84 16.58
N GLU A 351 -20.00 1.60 17.38
CA GLU A 351 -20.42 2.95 16.99
C GLU A 351 -19.23 3.91 16.91
N GLN A 352 -18.23 3.78 17.80
CA GLN A 352 -16.98 4.55 17.68
C GLN A 352 -16.21 4.18 16.42
N ALA A 353 -16.05 2.89 16.12
CA ALA A 353 -15.38 2.41 14.91
C ALA A 353 -16.02 3.05 13.66
N ARG A 354 -17.35 3.00 13.56
CA ARG A 354 -18.12 3.63 12.46
C ARG A 354 -17.89 5.14 12.37
N ALA A 355 -17.75 5.83 13.51
CA ALA A 355 -17.54 7.27 13.55
C ALA A 355 -16.15 7.67 13.01
N THR A 356 -15.11 6.87 13.24
CA THR A 356 -13.75 7.15 12.73
C THR A 356 -13.68 7.15 11.20
N LYS A 357 -14.50 6.31 10.55
CA LYS A 357 -14.42 6.01 9.10
C LYS A 357 -13.05 5.49 8.65
N ASN A 358 -12.20 5.05 9.59
CA ASN A 358 -10.85 4.53 9.37
C ASN A 358 -10.77 3.05 9.77
N ASN A 359 -11.63 2.24 9.15
CA ASN A 359 -11.77 0.81 9.41
C ASN A 359 -12.36 0.10 8.18
N ASP A 360 -12.11 -1.21 8.10
CA ASP A 360 -12.68 -2.04 7.04
C ASP A 360 -14.16 -2.34 7.32
N LYS A 361 -15.03 -1.88 6.41
CA LYS A 361 -16.50 -2.01 6.54
C LYS A 361 -16.95 -3.46 6.65
N ALA A 362 -16.30 -4.40 5.96
CA ALA A 362 -16.68 -5.81 5.99
C ALA A 362 -16.41 -6.41 7.38
N TYR A 363 -15.27 -6.08 8.00
CA TYR A 363 -14.99 -6.46 9.39
C TYR A 363 -15.98 -5.82 10.37
N SER A 364 -16.34 -4.54 10.18
CA SER A 364 -17.35 -3.89 11.05
C SER A 364 -18.72 -4.56 10.92
N TYR A 365 -19.17 -4.86 9.70
CA TYR A 365 -20.46 -5.54 9.49
C TYR A 365 -20.45 -6.96 10.07
N ARG A 366 -19.33 -7.70 9.95
CA ARG A 366 -19.16 -9.00 10.63
C ARG A 366 -19.35 -8.85 12.14
N ASN A 367 -18.75 -7.82 12.75
CA ASN A 367 -18.85 -7.60 14.19
C ASN A 367 -20.25 -7.13 14.62
N HIS A 368 -20.93 -6.30 13.83
CA HIS A 368 -22.35 -5.97 14.05
C HIS A 368 -23.24 -7.22 14.00
N ALA A 369 -22.98 -8.14 13.04
CA ALA A 369 -23.73 -9.39 12.95
C ALA A 369 -23.60 -10.23 14.22
N LEU A 370 -22.37 -10.34 14.74
CA LEU A 370 -22.08 -11.02 16.01
C LEU A 370 -22.76 -10.36 17.21
N TYR A 371 -22.77 -9.03 17.28
CA TYR A 371 -23.53 -8.31 18.31
C TYR A 371 -25.02 -8.66 18.25
N TYR A 372 -25.64 -8.51 17.06
CA TYR A 372 -27.06 -8.78 16.89
C TYR A 372 -27.43 -10.23 17.18
N GLN A 373 -26.54 -11.17 16.86
CA GLN A 373 -26.67 -12.57 17.26
C GLN A 373 -26.63 -12.73 18.78
N ALA A 374 -25.70 -12.06 19.47
CA ALA A 374 -25.58 -12.13 20.93
C ALA A 374 -26.80 -11.56 21.67
N VAL A 375 -27.44 -10.51 21.13
CA VAL A 375 -28.68 -9.93 21.70
C VAL A 375 -29.97 -10.58 21.18
N GLY A 376 -29.86 -11.63 20.35
CA GLY A 376 -31.00 -12.41 19.84
C GLY A 376 -31.79 -11.75 18.71
N ASN A 377 -31.27 -10.67 18.09
CA ASN A 377 -31.86 -10.05 16.92
C ASN A 377 -31.35 -10.72 15.63
N TYR A 378 -31.86 -11.90 15.34
CA TYR A 378 -31.36 -12.74 14.24
C TYR A 378 -31.60 -12.15 12.84
N GLU A 379 -32.64 -11.33 12.66
CA GLU A 379 -32.91 -10.63 11.39
C GLU A 379 -31.78 -9.63 11.07
N MET A 380 -31.41 -8.81 12.05
CA MET A 380 -30.30 -7.87 11.88
C MET A 380 -28.96 -8.59 11.79
N ALA A 381 -28.78 -9.72 12.47
CA ALA A 381 -27.57 -10.53 12.34
C ALA A 381 -27.37 -11.01 10.88
N GLU A 382 -28.40 -11.60 10.28
CA GLU A 382 -28.36 -12.08 8.89
C GLU A 382 -28.04 -10.95 7.90
N LYS A 383 -28.76 -9.83 8.02
CA LYS A 383 -28.53 -8.65 7.18
C LYS A 383 -27.08 -8.15 7.25
N ASN A 384 -26.48 -8.15 8.43
CA ASN A 384 -25.10 -7.68 8.60
C ASN A 384 -24.07 -8.68 8.06
N TYR A 385 -24.31 -9.99 8.16
CA TYR A 385 -23.45 -10.97 7.47
C TYR A 385 -23.51 -10.80 5.95
N GLU A 386 -24.69 -10.57 5.38
CA GLU A 386 -24.84 -10.30 3.94
C GLU A 386 -24.11 -9.01 3.52
N LEU A 387 -24.22 -7.93 4.31
CA LEU A 387 -23.50 -6.69 4.06
C LEU A 387 -21.97 -6.87 4.16
N ALA A 388 -21.50 -7.66 5.12
CA ALA A 388 -20.08 -7.98 5.25
C ALA A 388 -19.55 -8.69 3.99
N LEU A 389 -20.28 -9.68 3.48
CA LEU A 389 -19.94 -10.38 2.23
C LEU A 389 -19.98 -9.45 1.00
N GLN A 390 -20.93 -8.51 0.96
CA GLN A 390 -21.05 -7.55 -0.14
C GLN A 390 -19.92 -6.49 -0.15
N CYS A 391 -19.47 -6.06 1.03
CA CYS A 391 -18.41 -5.06 1.17
C CYS A 391 -17.00 -5.63 1.11
N ALA A 392 -16.83 -6.96 1.20
CA ALA A 392 -15.54 -7.61 1.19
C ALA A 392 -14.80 -7.38 -0.15
N ALA A 393 -13.68 -6.66 -0.09
CA ALA A 393 -12.76 -6.49 -1.23
C ALA A 393 -11.71 -7.61 -1.32
N GLY A 394 -11.68 -8.51 -0.32
CA GLY A 394 -10.77 -9.65 -0.20
C GLY A 394 -11.21 -10.59 0.93
N PRO A 395 -10.37 -11.57 1.32
CA PRO A 395 -10.65 -12.45 2.45
C PRO A 395 -10.85 -11.65 3.75
N VAL A 396 -11.98 -11.87 4.42
CA VAL A 396 -12.26 -11.35 5.76
C VAL A 396 -12.14 -12.49 6.75
N ASP A 397 -11.23 -12.37 7.72
CA ASP A 397 -11.01 -13.42 8.73
C ASP A 397 -12.31 -13.78 9.45
N LEU A 398 -12.56 -15.08 9.63
CA LEU A 398 -13.67 -15.66 10.38
C LEU A 398 -15.08 -15.27 9.92
N LEU A 399 -15.24 -14.55 8.80
CA LEU A 399 -16.56 -14.12 8.33
C LEU A 399 -17.44 -15.34 8.00
N GLU A 400 -16.93 -16.25 7.17
CA GLU A 400 -17.65 -17.45 6.74
C GLU A 400 -17.75 -18.47 7.88
N PHE A 401 -16.78 -18.52 8.78
CA PHE A 401 -16.88 -19.34 9.98
C PHE A 401 -18.05 -18.89 10.86
N HIS A 402 -18.11 -17.61 11.22
CA HIS A 402 -19.18 -17.07 12.08
C HIS A 402 -20.54 -17.15 11.39
N TYR A 403 -20.62 -16.82 10.11
CA TYR A 403 -21.87 -16.91 9.36
C TYR A 403 -22.34 -18.36 9.19
N GLY A 404 -21.40 -19.28 8.96
CA GLY A 404 -21.66 -20.72 8.92
C GLY A 404 -22.26 -21.23 10.23
N GLU A 405 -21.64 -20.93 11.37
CA GLU A 405 -22.17 -21.32 12.69
C GLU A 405 -23.55 -20.69 12.97
N TYR A 406 -23.76 -19.43 12.59
CA TYR A 406 -25.07 -18.77 12.67
C TYR A 406 -26.15 -19.54 11.88
N LEU A 407 -25.88 -19.88 10.63
CA LEU A 407 -26.83 -20.60 9.76
C LEU A 407 -27.11 -22.02 10.26
N LEU A 408 -26.09 -22.71 10.79
CA LEU A 408 -26.27 -24.02 11.42
C LEU A 408 -27.18 -23.92 12.66
N ALA A 409 -26.99 -22.90 13.50
CA ALA A 409 -27.85 -22.67 14.67
C ALA A 409 -29.31 -22.34 14.28
N LYS A 410 -29.51 -21.67 13.14
CA LYS A 410 -30.84 -21.38 12.56
C LYS A 410 -31.51 -22.62 11.92
N GLY A 411 -30.76 -23.70 11.71
CA GLY A 411 -31.24 -24.94 11.06
C GLY A 411 -31.02 -24.98 9.55
N GLU A 412 -30.39 -23.97 8.95
CA GLU A 412 -30.05 -23.92 7.52
C GLU A 412 -28.77 -24.74 7.23
N SER A 413 -28.85 -26.05 7.48
CA SER A 413 -27.68 -26.94 7.55
C SER A 413 -26.83 -26.97 6.29
N ASP A 414 -27.46 -26.97 5.11
CA ASP A 414 -26.74 -27.02 3.82
C ASP A 414 -25.93 -25.74 3.57
N LYS A 415 -26.55 -24.58 3.80
CA LYS A 415 -25.87 -23.28 3.65
C LYS A 415 -24.80 -23.10 4.71
N GLY A 416 -25.10 -23.42 5.97
CA GLY A 416 -24.12 -23.33 7.06
C GLY A 416 -22.89 -24.18 6.78
N SER A 417 -23.08 -25.43 6.35
CA SER A 417 -21.97 -26.33 6.00
C SER A 417 -21.15 -25.81 4.81
N LYS A 418 -21.80 -25.19 3.81
CA LYS A 418 -21.10 -24.55 2.69
C LYS A 418 -20.13 -23.46 3.19
N TYR A 419 -20.58 -22.58 4.09
CA TYR A 419 -19.72 -21.50 4.62
C TYR A 419 -18.61 -22.03 5.54
N ILE A 420 -18.88 -23.05 6.35
CA ILE A 420 -17.83 -23.72 7.14
C ILE A 420 -16.75 -24.32 6.23
N ASN A 421 -17.13 -24.92 5.09
CA ASN A 421 -16.14 -25.43 4.13
C ASN A 421 -15.29 -24.31 3.52
N ILE A 422 -15.88 -23.16 3.19
CA ILE A 422 -15.13 -21.99 2.70
C ILE A 422 -14.10 -21.53 3.76
N ALA A 423 -14.49 -21.49 5.03
CA ALA A 423 -13.57 -21.16 6.13
C ALA A 423 -12.42 -22.17 6.27
N ILE A 424 -12.68 -23.45 6.02
CA ILE A 424 -11.63 -24.50 6.00
C ILE A 424 -10.69 -24.31 4.83
N ASP A 425 -11.22 -24.01 3.64
CA ASP A 425 -10.42 -23.77 2.44
C ASP A 425 -9.53 -22.52 2.60
N LYS A 426 -9.95 -21.54 3.43
CA LYS A 426 -9.13 -20.40 3.86
C LYS A 426 -8.06 -20.76 4.89
N GLY A 427 -8.09 -21.96 5.45
CA GLY A 427 -7.14 -22.41 6.46
C GLY A 427 -7.45 -21.93 7.88
N GLU A 428 -8.69 -21.49 8.18
CA GLU A 428 -9.05 -21.00 9.51
C GLU A 428 -9.06 -22.14 10.56
N PRO A 429 -8.19 -22.09 11.60
CA PRO A 429 -8.11 -23.15 12.62
C PRO A 429 -9.43 -23.42 13.33
N GLU A 430 -10.24 -22.38 13.54
CA GLU A 430 -11.55 -22.46 14.18
C GLU A 430 -12.47 -23.41 13.41
N ALA A 431 -12.53 -23.28 12.09
CA ALA A 431 -13.32 -24.13 11.22
C ALA A 431 -12.76 -25.56 11.10
N VAL A 432 -11.43 -25.70 11.05
CA VAL A 432 -10.76 -27.02 11.03
C VAL A 432 -11.01 -27.79 12.32
N ASN A 433 -10.86 -27.13 13.48
CA ASN A 433 -11.07 -27.74 14.79
C ASN A 433 -12.55 -28.06 15.04
N ARG A 434 -13.46 -27.27 14.48
CA ARG A 434 -14.91 -27.51 14.53
C ARG A 434 -15.31 -28.88 13.96
N ILE A 435 -14.66 -29.33 12.89
CA ILE A 435 -14.89 -30.67 12.29
C ILE A 435 -14.25 -31.76 13.15
N LYS A 436 -13.01 -31.56 13.62
CA LYS A 436 -12.31 -32.54 14.45
C LYS A 436 -13.08 -32.90 15.73
N ASN A 437 -13.80 -31.94 16.30
CA ASN A 437 -14.60 -32.14 17.52
C ASN A 437 -16.01 -32.75 17.25
N LYS A 438 -16.39 -32.96 15.99
CA LYS A 438 -17.67 -33.58 15.58
C LYS A 438 -17.54 -35.06 15.22
N ASN A 439 -16.32 -35.54 14.97
CA ASN A 439 -15.97 -36.95 14.73
C ASN A 439 -15.41 -37.56 16.02
#